data_AF-A0A258SM44-F1
#
_entry.id   AF-A0A258SM44-F1
#
_cell.length_a   1.000
_cell.length_b   1.000
_cell.length_c   1.000
_cell.angle_alpha   90.00
_cell.angle_beta   90.00
_cell.angle_gamma   90.00
#
_symmetry.space_group_name_H-M   'P 1'
#
loop_
_entity.id
_entity.type
_entity.pdbx_description
1 polymer ?
#
loop_
_entity_poly.entity_id
_entity_poly.type
_entity_poly.pdbx_seq_one_letter_code
_entity_poly.pdbx_strand_id
1 'polypeptide(L)'
;MNTPNINRRDFFKLAGAAGAGIALSSVSKVTLAALPEIVSAEKANTQAPLHPETGRPFNPVVTLNGWSLPWRMNNGVKEFHLVAEPVLREIAPGMVAQLWGYNGQSPGHTIEVVEGDRVRIFV
;
A
#
# COMPACT_ATOMS: atom_id res chain seq x y z
N MET A 1 7.57 -36.86 32.36
CA MET A 1 6.75 -35.66 32.07
C MET A 1 6.51 -35.63 30.57
N ASN A 2 5.30 -35.97 30.12
CA ASN A 2 4.94 -35.90 28.69
C ASN A 2 4.44 -34.49 28.38
N THR A 3 5.16 -33.77 27.53
CA THR A 3 4.64 -32.56 26.89
C THR A 3 3.56 -32.96 25.88
N PRO A 4 2.36 -32.37 25.93
CA PRO A 4 1.35 -32.63 24.92
C PRO A 4 1.82 -32.05 23.58
N ASN A 5 1.93 -32.90 22.56
CA ASN A 5 2.22 -32.50 21.19
C ASN A 5 0.98 -31.80 20.60
N ILE A 6 0.90 -30.48 20.77
CA ILE A 6 -0.17 -29.67 20.19
C ILE A 6 0.05 -29.57 18.69
N ASN A 7 -0.86 -30.15 17.90
CA ASN A 7 -0.82 -30.10 16.45
C ASN A 7 -1.41 -28.76 15.94
N ARG A 8 -0.91 -28.25 14.79
CA ARG A 8 -1.42 -27.04 14.11
C ARG A 8 -2.93 -27.07 13.95
N ARG A 9 -3.50 -28.23 13.68
CA ARG A 9 -4.95 -28.41 13.49
C ARG A 9 -5.74 -28.24 14.80
N ASP A 10 -5.15 -28.59 15.94
CA ASP A 10 -5.75 -28.41 17.26
C ASP A 10 -5.61 -26.96 17.74
N PHE A 11 -4.52 -26.30 17.36
CA PHE A 11 -4.36 -24.85 17.54
C PHE A 11 -5.45 -24.04 16.83
N PHE A 12 -5.75 -24.33 15.55
CA PHE A 12 -6.82 -23.63 14.82
C PHE A 12 -8.23 -23.92 15.38
N LYS A 13 -8.49 -25.13 15.87
CA LYS A 13 -9.75 -25.46 16.53
C LYS A 13 -9.92 -24.72 17.86
N LEU A 14 -8.85 -24.61 18.65
CA LEU A 14 -8.86 -23.89 19.93
C LEU A 14 -9.02 -22.38 19.73
N ALA A 15 -8.35 -21.82 18.71
CA ALA A 15 -8.51 -20.42 18.32
C ALA A 15 -9.95 -20.09 17.85
N GLY A 16 -10.58 -21.02 17.12
CA GLY A 16 -11.97 -20.88 16.64
C GLY A 16 -13.03 -20.97 17.74
N ALA A 17 -12.81 -21.75 18.80
CA ALA A 17 -13.81 -21.98 19.85
C ALA A 17 -13.74 -20.98 21.01
N ALA A 18 -12.59 -20.36 21.28
CA ALA A 18 -12.41 -19.48 22.45
C ALA A 18 -11.91 -18.05 22.17
N GLY A 19 -11.28 -17.79 21.02
CA GLY A 19 -10.55 -16.52 20.80
C GLY A 19 -11.05 -15.65 19.64
N ALA A 20 -11.71 -16.24 18.64
CA ALA A 20 -11.99 -15.53 17.38
C ALA A 20 -13.09 -14.45 17.47
N GLY A 21 -14.00 -14.53 18.44
CA GLY A 21 -15.13 -13.59 18.55
C GLY A 21 -14.79 -12.21 19.11
N ILE A 22 -13.69 -12.07 19.87
CA ILE A 22 -13.38 -10.83 20.60
C ILE A 22 -12.36 -9.96 19.83
N ALA A 23 -11.46 -10.57 19.06
CA ALA A 23 -10.40 -9.85 18.36
C ALA A 23 -10.86 -9.12 17.08
N LEU A 24 -11.92 -9.61 16.42
CA LEU A 24 -12.45 -8.99 15.20
C LEU A 24 -13.36 -7.77 15.50
N SER A 25 -13.89 -7.65 16.72
CA SER A 25 -14.78 -6.55 17.11
C SER A 25 -14.07 -5.39 17.81
N SER A 26 -12.77 -5.49 18.11
CA SER A 26 -12.06 -4.49 18.92
C SER A 26 -11.55 -3.28 18.12
N VAL A 27 -11.58 -3.31 16.79
CA VAL A 27 -11.17 -2.15 15.97
C VAL A 27 -12.39 -1.23 15.80
N SER A 28 -12.32 -0.02 16.36
CA SER A 28 -13.37 0.97 16.21
C SER A 28 -13.57 1.35 14.74
N LYS A 29 -14.82 1.53 14.30
CA LYS A 29 -15.15 2.07 12.97
C LYS A 29 -14.46 3.41 12.70
N VAL A 30 -14.23 4.20 13.75
CA VAL A 30 -13.49 5.47 13.65
C VAL A 30 -12.03 5.23 13.26
N THR A 31 -11.39 4.19 13.80
CA THR A 31 -10.02 3.80 13.45
C THR A 31 -9.93 3.30 12.01
N LEU A 32 -10.94 2.57 11.53
CA LEU A 32 -11.01 2.14 10.13
C LEU A 32 -11.23 3.31 9.16
N ALA A 33 -12.05 4.30 9.54
CA ALA A 33 -12.26 5.50 8.73
C ALA A 33 -11.04 6.42 8.68
N ALA A 34 -10.14 6.33 9.68
CA ALA A 34 -8.87 7.04 9.68
C ALA A 34 -7.79 6.35 8.83
N LEU A 35 -8.07 5.16 8.28
CA LEU A 35 -7.15 4.52 7.36
C LEU A 35 -7.08 5.34 6.07
N PRO A 36 -5.86 5.57 5.55
CA PRO A 36 -5.69 6.25 4.29
C PRO A 36 -6.30 5.41 3.16
N GLU A 37 -7.02 6.09 2.28
CA GLU A 37 -7.52 5.47 1.05
C GLU A 37 -6.33 5.02 0.19
N ILE A 38 -6.39 3.77 -0.30
CA ILE A 38 -5.39 3.24 -1.22
C ILE A 38 -5.70 3.80 -2.59
N VAL A 39 -4.83 4.66 -3.09
CA VAL A 39 -4.92 5.16 -4.47
C VAL A 39 -4.23 4.16 -5.39
N SER A 40 -4.94 3.71 -6.42
CA SER A 40 -4.47 2.76 -7.44
C SER A 40 -4.80 3.29 -8.84
N ALA A 41 -4.00 2.91 -9.84
CA ALA A 41 -4.28 3.23 -11.23
C ALA A 41 -4.09 2.00 -12.11
N GLU A 42 -5.09 1.68 -12.92
CA GLU A 42 -5.04 0.56 -13.88
C GLU A 42 -4.32 0.94 -15.18
N LYS A 43 -4.28 2.24 -15.49
CA LYS A 43 -3.72 2.77 -16.72
C LYS A 43 -2.38 3.43 -16.44
N ALA A 44 -1.40 3.14 -17.29
CA ALA A 44 -0.09 3.77 -17.24
C ALA A 44 0.03 4.92 -18.24
N ASN A 45 -1.01 5.74 -18.37
CA ASN A 45 -0.88 7.01 -19.07
C ASN A 45 -0.03 7.96 -18.21
N THR A 46 0.76 8.81 -18.86
CA THR A 46 1.42 9.92 -18.17
C THR A 46 0.36 10.79 -17.50
N GLN A 47 0.46 10.97 -16.18
CA GLN A 47 -0.40 11.88 -15.43
C GLN A 47 0.28 13.21 -15.17
N ALA A 48 -0.55 14.24 -14.94
CA ALA A 48 -0.06 15.54 -14.50
C ALA A 48 0.65 15.40 -13.13
N PRO A 49 1.69 16.21 -12.88
CA PRO A 49 2.39 16.18 -11.61
C PRO A 49 1.48 16.58 -10.45
N LEU A 50 1.66 15.93 -9.29
CA LEU A 50 0.96 16.31 -8.06
C LEU A 50 1.74 17.43 -7.37
N HIS A 51 1.11 18.59 -7.24
CA HIS A 51 1.71 19.71 -6.51
C HIS A 51 1.54 19.50 -5.00
N PRO A 52 2.60 19.66 -4.20
CA PRO A 52 2.51 19.48 -2.75
C PRO A 52 1.67 20.58 -2.12
N GLU A 53 0.56 20.22 -1.47
CA GLU A 53 -0.23 21.17 -0.66
C GLU A 53 0.35 21.35 0.75
N THR A 54 1.19 20.42 1.19
CA THR A 54 1.80 20.40 2.53
C THR A 54 3.27 19.97 2.44
N GLY A 55 3.96 19.84 3.58
CA GLY A 55 5.35 19.36 3.62
C GLY A 55 6.37 20.39 3.12
N ARG A 56 7.56 19.91 2.74
CA ARG A 56 8.60 20.77 2.15
C ARG A 56 8.26 21.06 0.69
N PRO A 57 8.44 22.30 0.20
CA PRO A 57 8.22 22.61 -1.21
C PRO A 57 9.26 21.93 -2.10
N PHE A 58 8.82 21.47 -3.27
CA PHE A 58 9.67 20.98 -4.35
C PHE A 58 8.99 21.23 -5.69
N ASN A 59 9.76 21.14 -6.77
CA ASN A 59 9.23 21.14 -8.13
C ASN A 59 8.92 19.70 -8.52
N PRO A 60 7.64 19.32 -8.70
CA PRO A 60 7.30 17.95 -9.04
C PRO A 60 7.85 17.54 -10.40
N VAL A 61 8.19 16.26 -10.54
CA VAL A 61 8.66 15.68 -11.80
C VAL A 61 7.56 14.90 -12.51
N VAL A 62 7.53 15.01 -13.84
CA VAL A 62 6.64 14.19 -14.67
C VAL A 62 7.33 12.87 -15.01
N THR A 63 6.68 11.76 -14.64
CA THR A 63 7.14 10.42 -15.00
C THR A 63 6.35 9.91 -16.19
N LEU A 64 7.06 9.63 -17.29
CA LEU A 64 6.41 9.13 -18.51
C LEU A 64 5.76 7.77 -18.25
N ASN A 65 4.55 7.61 -18.78
CA ASN A 65 3.74 6.41 -18.61
C ASN A 65 3.53 6.04 -17.14
N GLY A 66 3.39 7.04 -16.27
CA GLY A 66 3.22 6.84 -14.84
C GLY A 66 2.67 8.07 -14.14
N TRP A 67 2.65 7.97 -12.82
CA TRP A 67 2.15 9.00 -11.93
C TRP A 67 2.89 8.98 -10.60
N SER A 68 2.85 10.10 -9.90
CA SER A 68 3.44 10.25 -8.58
C SER A 68 2.50 9.67 -7.52
N LEU A 69 3.03 8.86 -6.62
CA LEU A 69 2.28 8.26 -5.53
C LEU A 69 1.83 9.35 -4.54
N PRO A 70 0.51 9.52 -4.31
CA PRO A 70 -0.01 10.44 -3.33
C PRO A 70 0.50 10.08 -1.93
N TRP A 71 0.64 11.12 -1.13
CA TRP A 71 1.15 11.01 0.21
C TRP A 71 0.43 12.02 1.10
N ARG A 72 0.52 11.80 2.42
CA ARG A 72 0.03 12.76 3.41
C ARG A 72 1.07 13.05 4.47
N MET A 73 1.04 14.25 5.05
CA MET A 73 1.77 14.52 6.29
C MET A 73 1.04 13.93 7.49
N ASN A 74 1.79 13.30 8.38
CA ASN A 74 1.32 12.83 9.68
C ASN A 74 2.41 13.04 10.73
N ASN A 75 2.19 13.94 11.69
CA ASN A 75 3.13 14.23 12.77
C ASN A 75 4.58 14.46 12.28
N GLY A 76 4.74 15.24 11.20
CA GLY A 76 6.04 15.54 10.60
C GLY A 76 6.65 14.41 9.78
N VAL A 77 5.90 13.33 9.51
CA VAL A 77 6.30 12.21 8.64
C VAL A 77 5.46 12.21 7.37
N LYS A 78 6.13 12.08 6.23
CA LYS A 78 5.53 11.90 4.91
C LYS A 78 5.17 10.44 4.71
N GLU A 79 3.89 10.13 4.67
CA GLU A 79 3.38 8.76 4.63
C GLU A 79 2.90 8.38 3.22
N PHE A 80 3.41 7.26 2.73
CA PHE A 80 3.05 6.63 1.46
C PHE A 80 2.45 5.24 1.71
N HIS A 81 1.54 4.80 0.84
CA HIS A 81 0.91 3.48 0.91
C HIS A 81 1.09 2.74 -0.39
N LEU A 82 1.76 1.60 -0.32
CA LEU A 82 1.97 0.67 -1.40
C LEU A 82 1.16 -0.60 -1.15
N VAL A 83 0.63 -1.19 -2.22
CA VAL A 83 -0.04 -2.49 -2.19
C VAL A 83 0.56 -3.34 -3.29
N ALA A 84 1.28 -4.40 -2.92
CA ALA A 84 1.87 -5.33 -3.87
C ALA A 84 0.79 -6.25 -4.44
N GLU A 85 0.63 -6.26 -5.77
CA GLU A 85 -0.41 -7.05 -6.44
C GLU A 85 0.01 -7.51 -7.84
N PRO A 86 -0.59 -8.59 -8.37
CA PRO A 86 -0.41 -8.98 -9.75
C PRO A 86 -1.08 -7.97 -10.69
N VAL A 87 -0.37 -7.60 -11.76
CA VAL A 87 -0.80 -6.62 -12.76
C VAL A 87 -0.71 -7.24 -14.14
N LEU A 88 -1.78 -7.12 -14.93
CA LEU A 88 -1.79 -7.45 -16.35
C LEU A 88 -1.47 -6.20 -17.16
N ARG A 89 -0.46 -6.26 -18.02
CA ARG A 89 0.07 -5.08 -18.70
C ARG A 89 0.41 -5.37 -20.15
N GLU A 90 -0.10 -4.54 -21.06
CA GLU A 90 0.38 -4.50 -22.44
C GLU A 90 1.64 -3.62 -22.52
N ILE A 91 2.78 -4.22 -22.88
CA ILE A 91 4.09 -3.54 -22.93
C ILE A 91 4.36 -2.99 -24.34
N ALA A 92 3.85 -3.68 -25.35
CA ALA A 92 3.85 -3.29 -26.75
C ALA A 92 2.58 -3.87 -27.40
N PRO A 93 2.13 -3.37 -28.58
CA PRO A 93 0.91 -3.85 -29.23
C PRO A 93 0.86 -5.39 -29.34
N GLY A 94 -0.13 -6.01 -28.70
CA GLY A 94 -0.32 -7.46 -28.64
C GLY A 94 0.58 -8.22 -27.66
N MET A 95 1.51 -7.55 -26.99
CA MET A 95 2.40 -8.14 -25.97
C MET A 95 1.88 -7.85 -24.56
N VAL A 96 1.06 -8.77 -24.04
CA VAL A 96 0.55 -8.72 -22.67
C VAL A 96 1.43 -9.57 -21.74
N ALA A 97 1.90 -8.97 -20.66
CA ALA A 97 2.65 -9.62 -19.60
C ALA A 97 1.86 -9.63 -18.29
N GLN A 98 2.01 -10.73 -17.53
CA GLN A 98 1.64 -10.77 -16.11
C GLN A 98 2.87 -10.34 -15.30
N LEU A 99 2.72 -9.25 -14.56
CA LEU A 99 3.77 -8.62 -13.78
C LEU A 99 3.37 -8.58 -12.31
N TRP A 100 4.34 -8.37 -11.44
CA TRP A 100 4.08 -7.86 -10.09
C TRP A 100 4.30 -6.35 -10.09
N GLY A 101 3.40 -5.65 -9.42
CA GLY A 101 3.39 -4.20 -9.36
C GLY A 101 2.93 -3.70 -8.01
N TYR A 102 2.89 -2.38 -7.88
CA TYR A 102 2.30 -1.71 -6.73
C TYR A 102 1.11 -0.88 -7.20
N ASN A 103 0.02 -0.90 -6.44
CA ASN A 103 -1.21 -0.11 -6.64
C ASN A 103 -1.67 -0.03 -8.11
N GLY A 104 -1.79 -1.18 -8.75
CA GLY A 104 -2.35 -1.34 -10.10
C GLY A 104 -1.33 -1.23 -11.22
N GLN A 105 -0.07 -0.90 -10.93
CA GLN A 105 0.91 -0.55 -11.96
C GLN A 105 2.25 -1.28 -11.88
N SER A 106 2.76 -1.61 -13.07
CA SER A 106 4.15 -1.99 -13.32
C SER A 106 4.62 -1.29 -14.62
N PRO A 107 5.71 -0.50 -14.60
CA PRO A 107 6.54 -0.11 -13.45
C PRO A 107 5.75 0.62 -12.35
N GLY A 108 6.27 0.58 -11.11
CA GLY A 108 5.62 1.24 -9.97
C GLY A 108 5.67 2.77 -10.03
N HIS A 109 4.97 3.40 -9.08
CA HIS A 109 4.79 4.84 -9.00
C HIS A 109 6.03 5.63 -8.59
N THR A 110 6.07 6.89 -9.00
CA THR A 110 7.14 7.80 -8.60
C THR A 110 6.91 8.27 -7.18
N ILE A 111 7.92 8.11 -6.33
CA ILE A 111 7.94 8.63 -4.97
C ILE A 111 8.81 9.87 -4.97
N GLU A 112 8.22 11.01 -4.64
CA GLU A 112 8.91 12.30 -4.60
C GLU A 112 9.14 12.72 -3.14
N VAL A 113 10.39 12.95 -2.76
CA VAL A 113 10.80 13.35 -1.40
C VAL A 113 11.86 14.44 -1.47
N VAL A 114 11.93 15.28 -0.45
CA VAL A 114 12.92 16.34 -0.32
C VAL A 114 13.93 15.95 0.75
N GLU A 115 15.19 16.35 0.59
CA GLU A 115 16.19 16.17 1.63
C GLU A 115 15.69 16.67 2.99
N GLY A 116 15.86 15.85 4.03
CA GLY A 116 15.36 16.13 5.37
C GLY A 116 13.88 15.80 5.61
N ASP A 117 13.18 15.19 4.65
CA ASP A 117 11.88 14.55 4.89
C ASP A 117 12.06 13.31 5.77
N ARG A 118 11.17 13.14 6.75
CA ARG A 118 10.98 11.86 7.43
C ARG A 118 9.93 11.08 6.67
N VAL A 119 10.29 9.90 6.18
CA VAL A 119 9.42 9.11 5.30
C VAL A 119 8.96 7.85 6.01
N ARG A 120 7.69 7.47 5.82
CA ARG A 120 7.15 6.17 6.19
C ARG A 120 6.41 5.58 5.01
N ILE A 121 6.72 4.33 4.69
CA ILE A 121 6.09 3.59 3.61
C ILE A 121 5.40 2.39 4.25
N PHE A 122 4.10 2.29 4.05
CA PHE A 122 3.33 1.09 4.36
C PHE A 122 3.27 0.24 3.10
N VAL A 123 3.46 -1.07 3.25
CA VAL A 123 3.49 -2.06 2.16
C VAL A 123 2.63 -3.25 2.55
#